data_AF-A0A6H2H643-F1
#
_entry.id   AF-A0A6H2H643-F1
#
_cell.length_a   1.000
_cell.length_b   1.000
_cell.length_c   1.000
_cell.angle_alpha   90.00
_cell.angle_beta   90.00
_cell.angle_gamma   90.00
#
_symmetry.space_group_name_H-M   'P 1'
#
loop_
_entity.id
_entity.type
_entity.pdbx_description
1 polymer ?
#
loop_
_entity_poly.entity_id
_entity_poly.type
_entity_poly.pdbx_seq_one_letter_code
_entity_poly.pdbx_strand_id
1 'polypeptide(L)'
;MPHTSSPTPDAAHLLIAFATAGDEAALQALQSLPKAEGLENLSRLLQGMQTLAPSDDAQGSALSLSAPHEKALAGLQAASPNQIDGLIPLAAQQAWAAMGSQTLGKGWGFITPCYWSMGREHASMTNPATLGLEEAQSKEFMAAMQPYFVTEGISLHYAAPDCWLAEGELLKDLPTASLDRVMGRNVDTWLPGNEDQPRAPLAAKKIKLLQNEMQMLLYTHAVNDARSQQRQTPVNSFWLSGTGMLAQAPTPQASGLIQPRALAEAVFASDWAAYAKAWQALDKTEIKDLLARQNTGEKIRITLCGERSFVTLESRSRTLGLKFASLLKPSSALALLRDL
;
A
#
# COMPACT_ATOMS: atom_id res chain seq x y z
N MET A 1 21.91 -6.76 -24.85
CA MET A 1 20.96 -7.07 -23.76
C MET A 1 20.97 -5.90 -22.81
N PRO A 2 19.83 -5.27 -22.50
CA PRO A 2 19.83 -4.20 -21.52
C PRO A 2 20.12 -4.84 -20.16
N HIS A 3 21.17 -4.35 -19.49
CA HIS A 3 21.46 -4.73 -18.12
C HIS A 3 20.36 -4.15 -17.23
N THR A 4 19.34 -4.97 -16.93
CA THR A 4 18.50 -4.74 -15.76
C THR A 4 19.43 -4.79 -14.56
N SER A 5 19.74 -3.62 -14.01
CA SER A 5 20.56 -3.52 -12.82
C SER A 5 19.72 -4.04 -11.67
N SER A 6 19.96 -5.30 -11.28
CA SER A 6 19.36 -5.88 -10.09
C SER A 6 19.61 -4.94 -8.90
N PRO A 7 18.61 -4.71 -8.03
CA PRO A 7 18.77 -3.82 -6.90
C PRO A 7 19.91 -4.31 -6.02
N THR A 8 20.89 -3.43 -5.81
CA THR A 8 21.94 -3.61 -4.79
C THR A 8 21.23 -3.63 -3.42
N PRO A 9 21.35 -4.71 -2.63
CA PRO A 9 20.51 -4.95 -1.45
C PRO A 9 20.84 -4.07 -0.21
N ASP A 10 21.90 -3.27 -0.24
CA ASP A 10 22.38 -2.52 0.94
C ASP A 10 22.24 -0.98 0.83
N ALA A 11 21.59 -0.47 -0.21
CA ALA A 11 21.38 0.98 -0.33
C ALA A 11 20.28 1.44 0.65
N ALA A 12 20.54 2.49 1.44
CA ALA A 12 19.50 3.12 2.25
C ALA A 12 18.39 3.64 1.34
N HIS A 13 17.14 3.27 1.63
CA HIS A 13 16.01 3.53 0.75
C HIS A 13 14.83 4.07 1.54
N LEU A 14 14.33 5.24 1.16
CA LEU A 14 13.07 5.79 1.66
C LEU A 14 11.97 5.62 0.61
N LEU A 15 10.88 4.93 0.93
CA LEU A 15 9.72 4.77 0.06
C LEU A 15 8.53 5.50 0.70
N ILE A 16 8.06 6.54 0.03
CA ILE A 16 7.01 7.45 0.52
C ILE A 16 5.71 7.16 -0.23
N ALA A 17 4.77 6.52 0.46
CA ALA A 17 3.40 6.35 -0.04
C ALA A 17 2.64 7.68 0.02
N PHE A 18 1.80 7.94 -0.99
CA PHE A 18 1.00 9.16 -1.09
C PHE A 18 1.83 10.45 -0.99
N ALA A 19 2.98 10.47 -1.66
CA ALA A 19 3.79 11.68 -1.86
C ALA A 19 3.01 12.78 -2.60
N THR A 20 1.99 12.39 -3.37
CA THR A 20 0.90 13.25 -3.84
C THR A 20 -0.43 12.53 -3.66
N ALA A 21 -1.48 13.29 -3.34
CA ALA A 21 -2.79 12.77 -2.93
C ALA A 21 -3.87 12.89 -4.02
N GLY A 22 -3.49 13.16 -5.28
CA GLY A 22 -4.43 13.32 -6.39
C GLY A 22 -5.42 14.51 -6.27
N ASP A 23 -5.43 15.21 -5.14
CA ASP A 23 -6.29 16.35 -4.81
C ASP A 23 -5.52 17.67 -4.94
N GLU A 24 -6.13 18.67 -5.58
CA GLU A 24 -5.57 20.02 -5.70
C GLU A 24 -5.35 20.67 -4.34
N ALA A 25 -6.19 20.39 -3.34
CA ALA A 25 -6.06 20.90 -1.98
C ALA A 25 -4.77 20.42 -1.30
N ALA A 26 -4.34 19.19 -1.58
CA ALA A 26 -3.08 18.65 -1.06
C ALA A 26 -1.87 19.40 -1.63
N LEU A 27 -1.88 19.67 -2.95
CA LEU A 27 -0.83 20.48 -3.59
C LEU A 27 -0.85 21.92 -3.08
N GLN A 28 -2.03 22.51 -2.89
CA GLN A 28 -2.17 23.85 -2.33
C GLN A 28 -1.63 23.94 -0.90
N ALA A 29 -1.87 22.91 -0.07
CA ALA A 29 -1.34 22.82 1.28
C ALA A 29 0.19 22.76 1.29
N LEU A 30 0.83 22.09 0.32
CA LEU A 30 2.28 22.09 0.17
C LEU A 30 2.83 23.43 -0.34
N GLN A 31 2.10 24.10 -1.23
CA GLN A 31 2.49 25.41 -1.77
C GLN A 31 2.40 26.54 -0.75
N SER A 32 1.50 26.42 0.23
CA SER A 32 1.32 27.41 1.30
C SER A 32 2.37 27.32 2.41
N LEU A 33 3.20 26.26 2.42
CA LEU A 33 4.29 26.11 3.38
C LEU A 33 5.32 27.26 3.26
N PRO A 34 5.78 27.84 4.38
CA PRO A 34 6.87 28.82 4.34
C PRO A 34 8.11 28.22 3.69
N LYS A 35 8.82 28.97 2.83
CA LYS A 35 10.03 28.46 2.13
C LYS A 35 11.09 27.88 3.07
N ALA A 36 11.28 28.47 4.24
CA ALA A 36 12.25 28.03 5.26
C ALA A 36 11.79 26.78 6.05
N GLU A 37 10.51 26.43 5.96
CA GLU A 37 9.92 25.26 6.62
C GLU A 37 9.39 24.24 5.60
N GLY A 38 9.69 24.44 4.32
CA GLY A 38 9.20 23.62 3.22
C GLY A 38 10.08 22.41 2.92
N LEU A 39 9.97 21.92 1.69
CA LEU A 39 10.66 20.73 1.15
C LEU A 39 12.13 21.04 0.76
N GLU A 40 12.89 21.70 1.63
CA GLU A 40 14.26 22.16 1.31
C GLU A 40 15.23 20.98 1.18
N ASN A 41 15.25 20.07 2.15
CA ASN A 41 16.17 18.93 2.11
C ASN A 41 15.82 18.00 0.95
N LEU A 42 14.53 17.82 0.65
CA LEU A 42 14.07 17.08 -0.52
C LEU A 42 14.56 17.74 -1.81
N SER A 43 14.41 19.06 -1.93
CA SER A 43 14.87 19.80 -3.11
C SER A 43 16.39 19.65 -3.32
N ARG A 44 17.18 19.68 -2.23
CA ARG A 44 18.64 19.47 -2.27
C ARG A 44 19.01 18.04 -2.62
N LEU A 45 18.31 17.06 -2.02
CA LEU A 45 18.50 15.63 -2.26
C LEU A 45 18.29 15.29 -3.75
N LEU A 46 17.21 15.80 -4.34
CA LEU A 46 16.85 15.54 -5.73
C LEU A 46 17.87 16.09 -6.74
N GLN A 47 18.63 17.15 -6.41
CA GLN A 47 19.69 17.68 -7.29
C GLN A 47 20.83 16.68 -7.51
N GLY A 48 21.13 15.84 -6.50
CA GLY A 48 22.15 14.80 -6.56
C GLY A 48 21.68 13.47 -7.15
N MET A 49 20.43 13.40 -7.62
CA MET A 49 19.78 12.16 -8.03
C MET A 49 19.60 12.02 -9.53
N GLN A 50 19.35 10.79 -9.95
CA GLN A 50 18.87 10.42 -11.27
C GLN A 50 17.68 9.49 -11.12
N THR A 51 16.68 9.65 -11.99
CA THR A 51 15.57 8.71 -12.09
C THR A 51 16.11 7.37 -12.59
N LEU A 52 15.80 6.29 -11.87
CA LEU A 52 16.00 4.94 -12.40
C LEU A 52 15.00 4.71 -13.54
N ALA A 53 15.39 3.94 -14.55
CA ALA A 53 14.51 3.67 -15.69
C ALA A 53 13.11 3.27 -15.19
N PRO A 54 12.03 3.88 -15.71
CA PRO A 54 10.68 3.53 -15.27
C PRO A 54 10.49 2.02 -15.43
N SER A 55 10.02 1.36 -14.38
CA SER A 55 9.44 0.02 -14.56
C SER A 55 8.16 0.18 -15.39
N ASP A 56 7.84 -0.80 -16.24
CA ASP A 56 6.56 -0.78 -16.98
C ASP A 56 5.36 -0.68 -16.02
N ASP A 57 5.51 -1.16 -14.79
CA ASP A 57 4.52 -1.09 -13.71
C ASP A 57 4.47 0.28 -12.97
N ALA A 58 5.34 1.23 -13.33
CA ALA A 58 5.45 2.52 -12.64
C ALA A 58 4.24 3.43 -12.88
N GLN A 59 3.50 3.22 -13.96
CA GLN A 59 2.31 3.98 -14.31
C GLN A 59 1.07 3.07 -14.24
N GLY A 60 0.05 3.51 -13.51
CA GLY A 60 -1.26 2.86 -13.46
C GLY A 60 -2.39 3.80 -13.86
N SER A 61 -3.55 3.22 -14.13
CA SER A 61 -4.79 3.99 -14.23
C SER A 61 -5.26 4.42 -12.84
N ALA A 62 -6.22 5.35 -12.78
CA ALA A 62 -6.87 5.75 -11.52
C ALA A 62 -7.60 4.59 -10.83
N LEU A 63 -7.93 3.53 -11.57
CA LEU A 63 -8.65 2.34 -11.10
C LEU A 63 -7.74 1.11 -10.98
N SER A 64 -6.42 1.30 -11.04
CA SER A 64 -5.47 0.22 -10.81
C SER A 64 -5.63 -0.32 -9.39
N LEU A 65 -5.84 -1.64 -9.27
CA LEU A 65 -6.13 -2.33 -8.03
C LEU A 65 -4.97 -2.26 -7.03
N SER A 66 -3.74 -2.39 -7.51
CA SER A 66 -2.56 -2.29 -6.66
C SER A 66 -2.17 -0.83 -6.48
N ALA A 67 -1.86 -0.44 -5.24
CA ALA A 67 -1.39 0.91 -4.97
C ALA A 67 0.05 1.11 -5.49
N PRO A 68 0.45 2.31 -5.94
CA PRO A 68 1.77 2.48 -6.57
C PRO A 68 2.92 2.15 -5.61
N HIS A 69 2.75 2.37 -4.31
CA HIS A 69 3.75 2.04 -3.30
C HIS A 69 3.89 0.53 -3.07
N GLU A 70 2.82 -0.26 -3.22
CA GLU A 70 2.88 -1.73 -3.18
C GLU A 70 3.59 -2.28 -4.42
N LYS A 71 3.27 -1.73 -5.61
CA LYS A 71 3.97 -2.09 -6.86
C LYS A 71 5.46 -1.81 -6.77
N ALA A 72 5.81 -0.61 -6.27
CA ALA A 72 7.20 -0.23 -6.04
C ALA A 72 7.89 -1.20 -5.07
N LEU A 73 7.25 -1.52 -3.94
CA LEU A 73 7.79 -2.47 -2.96
C LEU A 73 8.01 -3.86 -3.55
N ALA A 74 7.01 -4.37 -4.28
CA ALA A 74 7.11 -5.67 -4.94
C ALA A 74 8.22 -5.69 -6.00
N GLY A 75 8.44 -4.57 -6.70
CA GLY A 75 9.53 -4.42 -7.67
C GLY A 75 10.92 -4.53 -7.03
N LEU A 76 11.07 -4.16 -5.75
CA LEU A 76 12.33 -4.31 -5.02
C LEU A 76 12.64 -5.76 -4.67
N GLN A 77 11.62 -6.62 -4.57
CA GLN A 77 11.76 -7.97 -4.04
C GLN A 77 12.11 -9.03 -5.10
N ALA A 78 12.34 -8.63 -6.37
CA ALA A 78 12.75 -9.48 -7.51
C ALA A 78 11.88 -10.75 -7.77
N ALA A 79 10.78 -10.93 -7.05
CA ALA A 79 10.05 -12.18 -6.99
C ALA A 79 9.03 -12.35 -8.14
N SER A 80 8.75 -11.32 -8.93
CA SER A 80 7.75 -11.42 -10.02
C SER A 80 8.02 -10.39 -11.12
N PRO A 81 8.69 -10.76 -12.23
CA PRO A 81 8.97 -9.86 -13.35
C PRO A 81 7.72 -9.46 -14.17
N ASN A 82 6.53 -9.98 -13.85
CA ASN A 82 5.25 -9.57 -14.43
C ASN A 82 4.23 -9.40 -13.30
N GLN A 83 4.12 -8.20 -12.72
CA GLN A 83 3.11 -7.92 -11.71
C GLN A 83 1.76 -7.74 -12.39
N ILE A 84 0.87 -8.71 -12.21
CA ILE A 84 -0.53 -8.55 -12.63
C ILE A 84 -1.20 -7.64 -11.60
N ASP A 85 -1.85 -6.58 -12.07
CA ASP A 85 -2.55 -5.63 -11.20
C ASP A 85 -3.57 -6.34 -10.30
N GLY A 86 -3.52 -6.05 -9.00
CA GLY A 86 -4.34 -6.70 -7.97
C GLY A 86 -3.84 -8.07 -7.51
N LEU A 87 -2.67 -8.53 -7.97
CA LEU A 87 -2.08 -9.83 -7.60
C LEU A 87 -0.65 -9.69 -7.08
N ILE A 88 -0.43 -8.68 -6.25
CA ILE A 88 0.79 -8.58 -5.44
C ILE A 88 0.58 -9.48 -4.22
N PRO A 89 1.34 -10.59 -4.09
CA PRO A 89 1.03 -11.67 -3.13
C PRO A 89 1.51 -11.32 -1.71
N LEU A 90 1.14 -10.14 -1.19
CA LEU A 90 1.56 -9.63 0.11
C LEU A 90 1.13 -10.55 1.25
N ALA A 91 -0.09 -11.11 1.18
CA ALA A 91 -0.57 -12.06 2.17
C ALA A 91 0.24 -13.35 2.17
N ALA A 92 0.63 -13.85 0.99
CA ALA A 92 1.48 -15.03 0.88
C ALA A 92 2.90 -14.77 1.42
N GLN A 93 3.43 -13.56 1.25
CA GLN A 93 4.71 -13.16 1.85
C GLN A 93 4.64 -13.16 3.38
N GLN A 94 3.60 -12.58 3.96
CA GLN A 94 3.41 -12.59 5.41
C GLN A 94 3.18 -14.01 5.94
N ALA A 95 2.38 -14.82 5.24
CA ALA A 95 2.18 -16.22 5.57
C ALA A 95 3.50 -17.00 5.55
N TRP A 96 4.33 -16.81 4.51
CA TRP A 96 5.66 -17.42 4.43
C TRP A 96 6.58 -16.97 5.58
N ALA A 97 6.58 -15.68 5.94
CA ALA A 97 7.39 -15.19 7.05
C ALA A 97 6.96 -15.79 8.40
N ALA A 98 5.66 -16.00 8.62
CA ALA A 98 5.12 -16.52 9.87
C ALA A 98 5.18 -18.05 9.97
N MET A 99 4.96 -18.76 8.86
CA MET A 99 4.76 -20.21 8.85
C MET A 99 5.89 -20.96 8.14
N GLY A 100 6.56 -20.38 7.14
CA GLY A 100 7.66 -21.01 6.42
C GLY A 100 7.24 -21.66 5.09
N SER A 101 8.04 -22.60 4.59
CA SER A 101 7.97 -23.10 3.21
C SER A 101 6.68 -23.85 2.84
N GLN A 102 5.92 -24.34 3.81
CA GLN A 102 4.64 -25.02 3.55
C GLN A 102 3.54 -24.09 3.00
N THR A 103 3.77 -22.77 3.00
CA THR A 103 2.85 -21.79 2.41
C THR A 103 3.08 -21.59 0.91
N LEU A 104 4.20 -22.05 0.37
CA LEU A 104 4.54 -21.96 -1.05
C LEU A 104 3.53 -22.75 -1.88
N GLY A 105 3.16 -22.22 -3.05
CA GLY A 105 2.20 -22.86 -3.95
C GLY A 105 0.73 -22.77 -3.50
N LYS A 106 0.44 -22.09 -2.38
CA LYS A 106 -0.92 -21.88 -1.86
C LYS A 106 -1.41 -20.47 -2.13
N GLY A 107 -2.72 -20.32 -2.33
CA GLY A 107 -3.36 -19.01 -2.44
C GLY A 107 -3.58 -18.40 -1.07
N TRP A 108 -3.16 -17.15 -0.92
CA TRP A 108 -3.33 -16.37 0.30
C TRP A 108 -4.00 -15.04 0.02
N GLY A 109 -4.66 -14.46 1.02
CA GLY A 109 -5.20 -13.10 1.00
C GLY A 109 -5.27 -12.53 2.41
N PHE A 110 -5.32 -11.21 2.53
CA PHE A 110 -5.63 -10.53 3.79
C PHE A 110 -7.13 -10.34 3.92
N ILE A 111 -7.66 -10.66 5.10
CA ILE A 111 -9.02 -10.33 5.52
C ILE A 111 -8.93 -9.24 6.58
N THR A 112 -9.38 -8.05 6.23
CA THR A 112 -9.42 -6.90 7.15
C THR A 112 -10.86 -6.69 7.61
N PRO A 113 -11.18 -6.94 8.89
CA PRO A 113 -12.48 -6.58 9.47
C PRO A 113 -12.70 -5.07 9.32
N CYS A 114 -13.88 -4.67 8.83
CA CYS A 114 -14.11 -3.27 8.47
C CYS A 114 -15.56 -2.83 8.69
N TYR A 115 -15.76 -1.52 8.57
CA TYR A 115 -17.08 -0.92 8.56
C TYR A 115 -17.32 -0.16 7.25
N TRP A 116 -18.35 -0.58 6.53
CA TRP A 116 -18.89 0.12 5.39
C TRP A 116 -19.97 1.09 5.87
N SER A 117 -19.68 2.38 5.72
CA SER A 117 -20.65 3.44 6.00
C SER A 117 -21.63 3.53 4.84
N MET A 118 -22.90 3.24 5.12
CA MET A 118 -23.96 3.31 4.12
C MET A 118 -24.36 4.78 3.89
N GLY A 119 -23.92 5.34 2.76
CA GLY A 119 -24.37 6.65 2.28
C GLY A 119 -25.73 6.58 1.60
N ARG A 120 -26.19 7.74 1.07
CA ARG A 120 -27.45 7.80 0.30
C ARG A 120 -27.38 7.07 -1.04
N GLU A 121 -26.21 7.07 -1.67
CA GLU A 121 -26.02 6.55 -3.03
C GLU A 121 -25.10 5.33 -3.07
N HIS A 122 -24.08 5.28 -2.20
CA HIS A 122 -23.12 4.18 -2.17
C HIS A 122 -22.63 3.88 -0.76
N ALA A 123 -22.06 2.69 -0.57
CA ALA A 123 -21.32 2.33 0.61
C ALA A 123 -19.87 2.82 0.49
N SER A 124 -19.31 3.40 1.56
CA SER A 124 -17.91 3.82 1.61
C SER A 124 -17.14 3.08 2.69
N MET A 125 -15.88 2.72 2.40
CA MET A 125 -15.00 2.10 3.38
C MET A 125 -14.49 3.14 4.38
N THR A 126 -14.82 2.98 5.66
CA THR A 126 -14.15 3.77 6.72
C THR A 126 -12.74 3.23 6.97
N ASN A 127 -11.83 4.05 7.49
CA ASN A 127 -10.49 3.58 7.83
C ASN A 127 -10.59 2.47 8.91
N PRO A 128 -10.23 1.20 8.61
CA PRO A 128 -10.41 0.09 9.54
C PRO A 128 -9.68 0.27 10.87
N ALA A 129 -8.55 1.00 10.89
CA ALA A 129 -7.82 1.29 12.12
C ALA A 129 -8.67 2.05 13.15
N THR A 130 -9.65 2.84 12.69
CA THR A 130 -10.56 3.59 13.57
C THR A 130 -11.56 2.70 14.32
N LEU A 131 -11.70 1.43 13.93
CA LEU A 131 -12.46 0.46 14.69
C LEU A 131 -11.85 0.23 16.07
N GLY A 132 -10.52 0.38 16.23
CA GLY A 132 -9.84 0.08 17.50
C GLY A 132 -10.19 -1.32 18.00
N LEU A 133 -10.19 -2.30 17.09
CA LEU A 133 -10.61 -3.66 17.39
C LEU A 133 -9.57 -4.31 18.30
N GLU A 134 -9.99 -4.77 19.47
CA GLU A 134 -9.11 -5.49 20.38
C GLU A 134 -8.90 -6.94 19.92
N GLU A 135 -7.78 -7.55 20.31
CA GLU A 135 -7.45 -8.92 19.93
C GLU A 135 -8.56 -9.93 20.27
N ALA A 136 -9.16 -9.82 21.46
CA ALA A 136 -10.25 -10.72 21.88
C ALA A 136 -11.48 -10.58 20.97
N GLN A 137 -11.92 -9.34 20.73
CA GLN A 137 -13.05 -9.04 19.83
C GLN A 137 -12.78 -9.52 18.40
N SER A 138 -11.57 -9.30 17.90
CA SER A 138 -11.15 -9.75 16.57
C SER A 138 -11.19 -11.27 16.43
N LYS A 139 -10.67 -12.00 17.43
CA LYS A 139 -10.73 -13.47 17.44
C LYS A 139 -12.16 -14.00 17.51
N GLU A 140 -13.06 -13.34 18.24
CA GLU A 140 -14.47 -13.70 18.27
C GLU A 140 -15.13 -13.52 16.89
N PHE A 141 -14.90 -12.40 16.21
CA PHE A 141 -15.38 -12.23 14.84
C PHE A 141 -14.79 -13.27 13.90
N MET A 142 -13.48 -13.54 13.96
CA MET A 142 -12.84 -14.54 13.12
C MET A 142 -13.46 -15.92 13.33
N ALA A 143 -13.69 -16.31 14.59
CA ALA A 143 -14.32 -17.59 14.94
C ALA A 143 -15.76 -17.69 14.41
N ALA A 144 -16.53 -16.61 14.48
CA ALA A 144 -17.89 -16.56 13.93
C ALA A 144 -17.92 -16.63 12.40
N MET A 145 -16.96 -16.01 11.73
CA MET A 145 -16.87 -15.95 10.27
C MET A 145 -16.29 -17.24 9.65
N GLN A 146 -15.40 -17.94 10.38
CA GLN A 146 -14.68 -19.11 9.89
C GLN A 146 -15.57 -20.20 9.25
N PRO A 147 -16.73 -20.60 9.81
CA PRO A 147 -17.59 -21.62 9.21
C PRO A 147 -18.07 -21.26 7.79
N TYR A 148 -18.38 -19.99 7.53
CA TYR A 148 -18.80 -19.51 6.22
C TYR A 148 -17.62 -19.51 5.23
N PHE A 149 -16.44 -19.08 5.68
CA PHE A 149 -15.24 -19.13 4.83
C PHE A 149 -14.88 -20.57 4.44
N VAL A 150 -15.07 -21.54 5.34
CA VAL A 150 -14.79 -22.96 5.07
C VAL A 150 -15.74 -23.53 4.00
N THR A 151 -17.00 -23.06 3.87
CA THR A 151 -17.89 -23.54 2.79
C THR A 151 -17.37 -23.16 1.41
N GLU A 152 -16.59 -22.08 1.32
CA GLU A 152 -15.89 -21.66 0.12
C GLU A 152 -14.47 -22.22 -0.01
N GLY A 153 -14.05 -23.08 0.91
CA GLY A 153 -12.71 -23.69 0.93
C GLY A 153 -11.62 -22.75 1.39
N ILE A 154 -11.95 -21.76 2.23
CA ILE A 154 -11.01 -20.77 2.77
C ILE A 154 -10.82 -20.98 4.28
N SER A 155 -9.58 -21.12 4.73
CA SER A 155 -9.20 -21.18 6.14
C SER A 155 -8.71 -19.82 6.62
N LEU A 156 -9.16 -19.36 7.79
CA LEU A 156 -8.73 -18.10 8.38
C LEU A 156 -7.67 -18.36 9.47
N HIS A 157 -6.65 -17.53 9.48
CA HIS A 157 -5.54 -17.59 10.41
C HIS A 157 -5.36 -16.20 11.02
N TYR A 158 -5.41 -16.14 12.35
CA TYR A 158 -5.20 -14.88 13.06
C TYR A 158 -3.76 -14.36 12.85
N ALA A 159 -3.62 -13.08 12.51
CA ALA A 159 -2.31 -12.43 12.40
C ALA A 159 -2.22 -11.18 13.28
N ALA A 160 -3.24 -10.30 13.23
CA ALA A 160 -3.38 -9.12 14.05
C ALA A 160 -4.88 -8.79 14.25
N PRO A 161 -5.25 -7.90 15.19
CA PRO A 161 -6.65 -7.56 15.41
C PRO A 161 -7.35 -6.99 14.17
N ASP A 162 -6.63 -6.27 13.32
CA ASP A 162 -7.11 -5.60 12.11
C ASP A 162 -6.74 -6.35 10.81
N CYS A 163 -6.10 -7.51 10.90
CA CYS A 163 -5.65 -8.27 9.75
C CYS A 163 -5.59 -9.77 10.03
N TRP A 164 -6.33 -10.56 9.28
CA TRP A 164 -6.23 -12.01 9.27
C TRP A 164 -5.67 -12.50 7.94
N LEU A 165 -5.02 -13.66 7.96
CA LEU A 165 -4.60 -14.36 6.75
C LEU A 165 -5.69 -15.35 6.34
N ALA A 166 -6.05 -15.37 5.07
CA ALA A 166 -6.93 -16.36 4.48
C ALA A 166 -6.11 -17.27 3.55
N GLU A 167 -6.21 -18.59 3.73
CA GLU A 167 -5.61 -19.62 2.87
C GLU A 167 -6.71 -20.29 2.04
N GLY A 168 -6.57 -20.34 0.72
CA GLY A 168 -7.51 -21.05 -0.14
C GLY A 168 -7.19 -20.98 -1.63
N GLU A 169 -7.58 -22.00 -2.39
CA GLU A 169 -7.29 -22.10 -3.83
C GLU A 169 -7.88 -20.92 -4.63
N LEU A 170 -9.05 -20.43 -4.21
CA LEU A 170 -9.74 -19.29 -4.83
C LEU A 170 -8.89 -18.01 -4.83
N LEU A 171 -7.94 -17.89 -3.91
CA LEU A 171 -7.16 -16.67 -3.68
C LEU A 171 -5.88 -16.61 -4.54
N LYS A 172 -5.52 -17.69 -5.25
CA LYS A 172 -4.28 -17.73 -6.05
C LYS A 172 -4.24 -16.70 -7.17
N ASP A 173 -5.36 -16.56 -7.88
CA ASP A 173 -5.44 -15.81 -9.13
C ASP A 173 -6.53 -14.73 -9.12
N LEU A 174 -7.18 -14.50 -7.98
CA LEU A 174 -8.22 -13.49 -7.80
C LEU A 174 -7.58 -12.11 -7.62
N PRO A 175 -7.69 -11.17 -8.57
CA PRO A 175 -7.18 -9.82 -8.36
C PRO A 175 -8.00 -9.10 -7.30
N THR A 176 -7.33 -8.38 -6.41
CA THR A 176 -7.98 -7.61 -5.34
C THR A 176 -7.40 -6.22 -5.23
N ALA A 177 -8.24 -5.23 -4.91
CA ALA A 177 -7.76 -3.89 -4.64
C ALA A 177 -7.03 -3.84 -3.29
N SER A 178 -5.93 -3.11 -3.26
CA SER A 178 -5.28 -2.71 -2.02
C SER A 178 -6.27 -2.03 -1.07
N LEU A 179 -6.09 -2.23 0.22
CA LEU A 179 -6.84 -1.48 1.22
C LEU A 179 -6.66 0.04 1.03
N ASP A 180 -5.45 0.48 0.69
CA ASP A 180 -5.10 1.87 0.43
C ASP A 180 -5.79 2.47 -0.80
N ARG A 181 -6.34 1.64 -1.69
CA ARG A 181 -7.14 2.10 -2.84
C ARG A 181 -8.58 2.41 -2.48
N VAL A 182 -9.15 1.72 -1.50
CA VAL A 182 -10.58 1.80 -1.18
C VAL A 182 -10.88 2.66 0.05
N MET A 183 -9.92 2.86 0.96
CA MET A 183 -10.14 3.65 2.18
C MET A 183 -10.68 5.05 1.87
N GLY A 184 -11.80 5.41 2.53
CA GLY A 184 -12.51 6.67 2.35
C GLY A 184 -13.34 6.77 1.07
N ARG A 185 -13.37 5.73 0.22
CA ARG A 185 -13.98 5.76 -1.11
C ARG A 185 -15.14 4.77 -1.23
N ASN A 186 -15.90 4.90 -2.32
CA ASN A 186 -16.95 3.95 -2.69
C ASN A 186 -16.36 2.55 -2.87
N VAL A 187 -16.90 1.55 -2.16
CA VAL A 187 -16.43 0.16 -2.21
C VAL A 187 -16.73 -0.53 -3.54
N ASP A 188 -17.85 -0.19 -4.20
CA ASP A 188 -18.35 -0.92 -5.37
C ASP A 188 -17.37 -0.89 -6.53
N THR A 189 -16.65 0.24 -6.70
CA THR A 189 -15.63 0.41 -7.74
C THR A 189 -14.45 -0.56 -7.58
N TRP A 190 -14.19 -1.02 -6.36
CA TRP A 190 -12.99 -1.79 -6.01
C TRP A 190 -13.26 -3.26 -5.69
N LEU A 191 -14.54 -3.67 -5.62
CA LEU A 191 -14.90 -5.05 -5.39
C LEU A 191 -14.45 -5.95 -6.56
N PRO A 192 -14.00 -7.20 -6.29
CA PRO A 192 -13.58 -8.10 -7.35
C PRO A 192 -14.71 -8.41 -8.33
N GLY A 193 -14.35 -8.55 -9.61
CA GLY A 193 -15.28 -9.01 -10.66
C GLY A 193 -16.11 -7.90 -11.33
N ASN A 194 -15.70 -6.65 -11.22
CA ASN A 194 -16.20 -5.56 -12.08
C ASN A 194 -15.81 -5.80 -13.56
N GLU A 195 -16.53 -5.17 -14.49
CA GLU A 195 -16.43 -5.44 -15.94
C GLU A 195 -14.99 -5.33 -16.50
N ASP A 196 -14.18 -4.46 -15.91
CA ASP A 196 -12.77 -4.27 -16.28
C ASP A 196 -11.80 -5.33 -15.71
N GLN A 197 -12.30 -6.30 -14.92
CA GLN A 197 -11.52 -7.32 -14.23
C GLN A 197 -12.02 -8.75 -14.58
N PRO A 198 -11.77 -9.24 -15.80
CA PRO A 198 -12.31 -10.52 -16.26
C PRO A 198 -11.67 -11.76 -15.60
N ARG A 199 -10.71 -11.60 -14.68
CA ARG A 199 -9.94 -12.71 -14.10
C ARG A 199 -10.65 -13.31 -12.88
N ALA A 200 -10.68 -14.64 -12.82
CA ALA A 200 -11.27 -15.43 -11.72
C ALA A 200 -12.73 -15.04 -11.34
N PRO A 201 -13.66 -14.93 -12.32
CA PRO A 201 -15.03 -14.45 -12.07
C PRO A 201 -15.82 -15.32 -11.07
N LEU A 202 -15.54 -16.63 -11.03
CA LEU A 202 -16.15 -17.52 -10.05
C LEU A 202 -15.69 -17.20 -8.63
N ALA A 203 -14.38 -16.95 -8.43
CA ALA A 203 -13.85 -16.58 -7.12
C ALA A 203 -14.40 -15.22 -6.67
N ALA A 204 -14.45 -14.23 -7.56
CA ALA A 204 -15.06 -12.92 -7.29
C ALA A 204 -16.53 -13.05 -6.83
N LYS A 205 -17.32 -13.87 -7.54
CA LYS A 205 -18.72 -14.15 -7.16
C LYS A 205 -18.84 -14.78 -5.77
N LYS A 206 -17.98 -15.74 -5.43
CA LYS A 206 -17.95 -16.40 -4.12
C LYS A 206 -17.59 -15.44 -3.00
N ILE A 207 -16.58 -14.58 -3.20
CA ILE A 207 -16.22 -13.54 -2.23
C ILE A 207 -17.36 -12.54 -2.02
N LYS A 208 -18.05 -12.13 -3.09
CA LYS A 208 -19.23 -11.25 -2.97
C LYS A 208 -20.36 -11.90 -2.18
N LEU A 209 -20.59 -13.20 -2.37
CA LEU A 209 -21.56 -13.96 -1.58
C LEU A 209 -21.18 -13.96 -0.09
N LEU A 210 -19.91 -14.28 0.22
CA LEU A 210 -19.40 -14.22 1.59
C LEU A 210 -19.60 -12.83 2.21
N GLN A 211 -19.31 -11.75 1.49
CA GLN A 211 -19.54 -10.38 2.01
C GLN A 211 -21.00 -10.13 2.38
N ASN A 212 -21.95 -10.59 1.57
CA ASN A 212 -23.38 -10.48 1.88
C ASN A 212 -23.77 -11.32 3.11
N GLU A 213 -23.25 -12.54 3.21
CA GLU A 213 -23.48 -13.41 4.37
C GLU A 213 -22.90 -12.80 5.65
N MET A 214 -21.73 -12.18 5.57
CA MET A 214 -21.07 -11.54 6.71
C MET A 214 -21.88 -10.33 7.21
N GLN A 215 -22.49 -9.54 6.31
CA GLN A 215 -23.37 -8.45 6.73
C GLN A 215 -24.52 -8.97 7.60
N MET A 216 -25.15 -10.08 7.19
CA MET A 216 -26.24 -10.71 7.95
C MET A 216 -25.77 -11.29 9.28
N LEU A 217 -24.65 -12.02 9.28
CA LEU A 217 -24.06 -12.62 10.48
C LEU A 217 -23.68 -11.54 11.51
N LEU A 218 -22.92 -10.54 11.07
CA LEU A 218 -22.32 -9.53 11.93
C LEU A 218 -23.36 -8.56 12.50
N TYR A 219 -24.49 -8.34 11.81
CA TYR A 219 -25.57 -7.48 12.29
C TYR A 219 -26.13 -7.92 13.65
N THR A 220 -26.13 -9.23 13.95
CA THR A 220 -26.67 -9.79 15.21
C THR A 220 -25.59 -10.28 16.17
N HIS A 221 -24.33 -9.91 15.94
CA HIS A 221 -23.21 -10.45 16.69
C HIS A 221 -23.04 -9.76 18.05
N ALA A 222 -22.91 -10.54 19.13
CA ALA A 222 -22.84 -10.03 20.50
C ALA A 222 -21.70 -9.02 20.73
N VAL A 223 -20.55 -9.17 20.03
CA VAL A 223 -19.47 -8.18 20.07
C VAL A 223 -19.92 -6.84 19.51
N ASN A 224 -20.70 -6.82 18.43
CA ASN A 224 -21.25 -5.57 17.88
C ASN A 224 -22.28 -4.95 18.81
N ASP A 225 -23.07 -5.75 19.53
CA ASP A 225 -23.99 -5.25 20.56
C ASP A 225 -23.20 -4.55 21.68
N ALA A 226 -22.12 -5.17 22.16
CA ALA A 226 -21.25 -4.59 23.20
C ALA A 226 -20.55 -3.31 22.72
N ARG A 227 -20.05 -3.30 21.48
CA ARG A 227 -19.46 -2.11 20.85
C ARG A 227 -20.48 -0.97 20.74
N SER A 228 -21.70 -1.29 20.35
CA SER A 228 -22.80 -0.32 20.23
C SER A 228 -23.15 0.31 21.58
N GLN A 229 -23.19 -0.49 22.66
CA GLN A 229 -23.39 0.03 24.03
C GLN A 229 -22.31 1.03 24.46
N GLN A 230 -21.09 0.89 23.90
CA GLN A 230 -19.97 1.78 24.14
C GLN A 230 -19.84 2.91 23.11
N ARG A 231 -20.80 3.05 22.18
CA ARG A 231 -20.76 4.00 21.05
C ARG A 231 -19.54 3.81 20.13
N GLN A 232 -19.04 2.59 20.04
CA GLN A 232 -17.99 2.21 19.10
C GLN A 232 -18.61 1.75 17.78
N THR A 233 -17.94 2.04 16.66
CA THR A 233 -18.38 1.62 15.33
C THR A 233 -18.42 0.09 15.24
N PRO A 234 -19.50 -0.53 14.74
CA PRO A 234 -19.57 -1.98 14.59
C PRO A 234 -18.68 -2.47 13.43
N VAL A 235 -18.33 -3.75 13.43
CA VAL A 235 -17.78 -4.43 12.25
C VAL A 235 -18.97 -4.96 11.43
N ASN A 236 -19.13 -4.55 10.17
CA ASN A 236 -20.27 -5.01 9.35
C ASN A 236 -19.85 -5.73 8.06
N SER A 237 -18.56 -5.78 7.75
CA SER A 237 -18.03 -6.42 6.55
C SER A 237 -16.55 -6.76 6.73
N PHE A 238 -15.95 -7.30 5.68
CA PHE A 238 -14.51 -7.46 5.55
C PHE A 238 -14.01 -6.95 4.19
N TRP A 239 -12.76 -6.52 4.15
CA TRP A 239 -12.04 -6.27 2.91
C TRP A 239 -11.08 -7.42 2.61
N LEU A 240 -11.07 -7.88 1.36
CA LEU A 240 -10.10 -8.86 0.86
C LEU A 240 -9.06 -8.11 0.02
N SER A 241 -7.77 -8.29 0.33
CA SER A 241 -6.67 -7.65 -0.39
C SER A 241 -5.39 -8.49 -0.40
N GLY A 242 -4.38 -8.07 -1.16
CA GLY A 242 -3.03 -8.68 -1.15
C GLY A 242 -3.03 -10.15 -1.59
N THR A 243 -3.98 -10.52 -2.44
CA THR A 243 -4.17 -11.89 -2.90
C THR A 243 -3.06 -12.36 -3.82
N GLY A 244 -2.81 -13.66 -3.80
CA GLY A 244 -1.91 -14.31 -4.72
C GLY A 244 -1.21 -15.51 -4.09
N MET A 245 -0.16 -15.97 -4.77
CA MET A 245 0.63 -17.13 -4.37
C MET A 245 2.11 -16.85 -4.56
N LEU A 246 2.93 -17.33 -3.62
CA LEU A 246 4.37 -17.40 -3.82
C LEU A 246 4.75 -18.76 -4.41
N ALA A 247 5.34 -18.74 -5.61
CA ALA A 247 5.89 -19.95 -6.24
C ALA A 247 7.24 -20.38 -5.64
N GLN A 248 7.98 -19.43 -5.07
CA GLN A 248 9.29 -19.64 -4.46
C GLN A 248 9.45 -18.71 -3.26
N ALA A 249 10.48 -18.97 -2.43
CA ALA A 249 10.80 -18.11 -1.31
C ALA A 249 11.02 -16.66 -1.78
N PRO A 250 10.44 -15.66 -1.08
CA PRO A 250 10.64 -14.26 -1.44
C PRO A 250 12.08 -13.85 -1.15
N THR A 251 12.62 -12.94 -1.94
CA THR A 251 13.91 -12.33 -1.63
C THR A 251 13.77 -11.49 -0.36
N PRO A 252 14.67 -11.63 0.63
CA PRO A 252 14.65 -10.77 1.80
C PRO A 252 14.64 -9.30 1.41
N GLN A 253 13.77 -8.53 2.05
CA GLN A 253 13.73 -7.08 1.86
C GLN A 253 15.03 -6.45 2.39
N ALA A 254 15.53 -5.45 1.68
CA ALA A 254 16.70 -4.68 2.11
C ALA A 254 16.49 -4.11 3.52
N SER A 255 17.46 -4.33 4.42
CA SER A 255 17.40 -3.90 5.82
C SER A 255 17.35 -2.37 5.99
N GLY A 256 17.73 -1.62 4.95
CA GLY A 256 17.73 -0.16 4.93
C GLY A 256 16.47 0.50 4.38
N LEU A 257 15.36 -0.24 4.16
CA LEU A 257 14.12 0.33 3.64
C LEU A 257 13.26 0.94 4.75
N ILE A 258 12.94 2.23 4.62
CA ILE A 258 12.04 2.97 5.52
C ILE A 258 10.75 3.33 4.75
N GLN A 259 9.60 3.13 5.38
CA GLN A 259 8.27 3.32 4.77
C GLN A 259 7.34 4.11 5.70
N PRO A 260 7.48 5.44 5.79
CA PRO A 260 6.62 6.25 6.65
C PRO A 260 5.17 6.23 6.15
N ARG A 261 4.21 6.16 7.07
CA ARG A 261 2.77 6.11 6.77
C ARG A 261 2.00 7.39 7.06
N ALA A 262 2.64 8.37 7.72
CA ALA A 262 2.00 9.62 8.15
C ALA A 262 1.33 10.41 7.01
N LEU A 263 1.91 10.41 5.80
CA LEU A 263 1.28 11.04 4.64
C LEU A 263 0.02 10.30 4.21
N ALA A 264 0.09 8.98 4.08
CA ALA A 264 -1.06 8.14 3.73
C ALA A 264 -2.20 8.34 4.73
N GLU A 265 -1.90 8.31 6.03
CA GLU A 265 -2.87 8.54 7.11
C GLU A 265 -3.57 9.90 6.99
N ALA A 266 -2.81 10.97 6.71
CA ALA A 266 -3.37 12.31 6.50
C ALA A 266 -4.25 12.37 5.24
N VAL A 267 -3.86 11.70 4.15
CA VAL A 267 -4.67 11.59 2.92
C VAL A 267 -5.99 10.87 3.21
N PHE A 268 -5.97 9.74 3.91
CA PHE A 268 -7.20 8.99 4.23
C PHE A 268 -8.14 9.76 5.16
N ALA A 269 -7.58 10.62 6.02
CA ALA A 269 -8.36 11.52 6.87
C ALA A 269 -8.81 12.81 6.15
N SER A 270 -8.35 13.04 4.91
CA SER A 270 -8.49 14.32 4.19
C SER A 270 -8.00 15.52 5.02
N ASP A 271 -6.99 15.31 5.86
CA ASP A 271 -6.40 16.34 6.72
C ASP A 271 -5.15 16.93 6.04
N TRP A 272 -5.39 17.97 5.24
CA TRP A 272 -4.33 18.62 4.47
C TRP A 272 -3.33 19.41 5.34
N ALA A 273 -3.72 19.79 6.56
CA ALA A 273 -2.81 20.41 7.52
C ALA A 273 -1.85 19.38 8.12
N ALA A 274 -2.38 18.21 8.51
CA ALA A 274 -1.56 17.07 8.93
C ALA A 274 -0.67 16.57 7.79
N TYR A 275 -1.16 16.58 6.54
CA TYR A 275 -0.39 16.19 5.36
C TYR A 275 0.82 17.11 5.14
N ALA A 276 0.61 18.43 5.17
CA ALA A 276 1.69 19.41 5.12
C ALA A 276 2.69 19.21 6.27
N LYS A 277 2.21 19.04 7.49
CA LYS A 277 3.07 18.79 8.68
C LYS A 277 3.87 17.49 8.55
N ALA A 278 3.27 16.41 8.04
CA ALA A 278 3.95 15.15 7.80
C ALA A 278 5.08 15.31 6.78
N TRP A 279 4.87 16.06 5.70
CA TRP A 279 5.92 16.40 4.75
C TRP A 279 7.07 17.20 5.40
N GLN A 280 6.76 18.18 6.25
CA GLN A 280 7.78 18.93 6.99
C GLN A 280 8.58 18.03 7.95
N ALA A 281 7.91 17.07 8.60
CA ALA A 281 8.57 16.13 9.49
C ALA A 281 9.55 15.24 8.71
N LEU A 282 9.10 14.65 7.60
CA LEU A 282 9.94 13.83 6.71
C LEU A 282 11.14 14.62 6.17
N ASP A 283 10.93 15.86 5.73
CA ASP A 283 12.00 16.73 5.22
C ASP A 283 13.10 16.96 6.27
N LYS A 284 12.70 17.14 7.54
CA LYS A 284 13.61 17.42 8.66
C LYS A 284 14.25 16.17 9.28
N THR A 285 13.74 14.98 8.98
CA THR A 285 14.19 13.71 9.56
C THR A 285 14.72 12.76 8.50
N GLU A 286 13.92 11.81 7.97
CA GLU A 286 14.43 10.76 7.08
C GLU A 286 15.08 11.32 5.80
N ILE A 287 14.52 12.39 5.22
CA ILE A 287 15.06 13.02 4.00
C ILE A 287 16.37 13.74 4.30
N LYS A 288 16.47 14.43 5.44
CA LYS A 288 17.70 15.08 5.90
C LYS A 288 18.80 14.05 6.13
N ASP A 289 18.48 12.91 6.73
CA ASP A 289 19.42 11.82 6.97
C ASP A 289 19.88 11.18 5.65
N LEU A 290 18.97 10.96 4.70
CA LEU A 290 19.33 10.52 3.35
C LEU A 290 20.22 11.52 2.62
N LEU A 291 19.96 12.83 2.75
CA LEU A 291 20.80 13.88 2.18
C LEU A 291 22.20 13.88 2.80
N ALA A 292 22.32 13.67 4.11
CA ALA A 292 23.61 13.55 4.77
C ALA A 292 24.42 12.37 4.20
N ARG A 293 23.79 11.19 4.04
CA ARG A 293 24.41 10.00 3.42
C ARG A 293 24.76 10.22 1.94
N GLN A 294 23.91 10.90 1.17
CA GLN A 294 24.23 11.27 -0.21
C GLN A 294 25.50 12.15 -0.27
N ASN A 295 25.65 13.08 0.68
CA ASN A 295 26.80 13.98 0.75
C ASN A 295 28.11 13.27 1.13
N THR A 296 28.03 12.18 1.92
CA THR A 296 29.19 11.29 2.20
C THR A 296 29.53 10.37 1.04
N GLY A 297 28.72 10.35 -0.02
CA GLY A 297 28.93 9.55 -1.22
C GLY A 297 28.34 8.15 -1.13
N GLU A 298 27.52 7.87 -0.12
CA GLU A 298 26.78 6.62 -0.03
C GLU A 298 25.75 6.51 -1.14
N LYS A 299 25.54 5.28 -1.61
CA LYS A 299 24.50 4.96 -2.58
C LYS A 299 23.15 4.90 -1.87
N ILE A 300 22.26 5.81 -2.20
CA ILE A 300 20.94 5.93 -1.57
C ILE A 300 19.82 6.01 -2.61
N ARG A 301 18.61 5.61 -2.20
CA ARG A 301 17.40 5.64 -3.03
C ARG A 301 16.26 6.36 -2.33
N ILE A 302 15.42 6.99 -3.13
CA ILE A 302 14.09 7.46 -2.70
C ILE A 302 13.06 7.03 -3.73
N THR A 303 11.93 6.50 -3.27
CA THR A 303 10.77 6.24 -4.11
C THR A 303 9.63 7.12 -3.65
N LEU A 304 9.08 7.91 -4.56
CA LEU A 304 7.93 8.77 -4.31
C LEU A 304 6.73 8.20 -5.05
N CYS A 305 5.68 7.86 -4.31
CA CYS A 305 4.48 7.23 -4.86
C CYS A 305 3.31 8.20 -4.79
N GLY A 306 2.73 8.56 -5.93
CA GLY A 306 1.44 9.24 -5.97
C GLY A 306 0.28 8.26 -5.90
N GLU A 307 -0.88 8.69 -6.39
CA GLU A 307 -2.04 7.81 -6.54
C GLU A 307 -1.97 6.96 -7.81
N ARG A 308 -1.37 7.46 -8.89
CA ARG A 308 -1.40 6.78 -10.19
C ARG A 308 -0.07 6.18 -10.55
N SER A 309 1.00 6.81 -10.11
CA SER A 309 2.34 6.39 -10.48
C SER A 309 3.31 6.43 -9.30
N PHE A 310 4.51 5.91 -9.52
CA PHE A 310 5.64 6.13 -8.64
C PHE A 310 6.90 6.39 -9.44
N VAL A 311 7.84 7.10 -8.83
CA VAL A 311 9.19 7.32 -9.36
C VAL A 311 10.21 6.85 -8.35
N THR A 312 11.21 6.11 -8.81
CA THR A 312 12.38 5.75 -7.99
C THR A 312 13.58 6.52 -8.49
N LEU A 313 14.25 7.22 -7.57
CA LEU A 313 15.48 7.96 -7.83
C LEU A 313 16.63 7.37 -7.02
N GLU A 314 17.82 7.41 -7.60
CA GLU A 314 19.06 6.94 -6.99
C GLU A 314 20.12 8.04 -7.04
N SER A 315 20.99 8.10 -6.02
CA SER A 315 22.16 8.99 -6.02
C SER A 315 23.08 8.73 -7.22
N ARG A 316 23.53 9.78 -7.90
CA ARG A 316 24.53 9.65 -8.98
C ARG A 316 25.86 9.19 -8.40
N SER A 317 26.46 8.14 -8.99
CA SER A 317 27.81 7.72 -8.60
C SER A 317 28.81 8.84 -8.93
N ARG A 318 29.66 9.23 -7.96
CA ARG A 318 30.76 10.18 -8.18
C ARG A 318 31.95 9.59 -8.93
N THR A 319 31.88 8.34 -9.39
CA THR A 319 33.02 7.64 -9.99
C THR A 319 33.40 8.25 -11.35
N LEU A 320 34.51 8.98 -11.30
CA LEU A 320 35.41 9.40 -12.38
C LEU A 320 34.87 10.44 -13.36
N GLY A 321 35.11 11.70 -12.97
CA GLY A 321 35.74 12.69 -13.82
C GLY A 321 35.15 12.87 -15.21
N LEU A 322 34.21 13.80 -15.33
CA LEU A 322 34.28 14.85 -16.34
C LEU A 322 33.36 16.00 -15.91
N LYS A 323 33.96 17.19 -15.89
CA LYS A 323 33.28 18.47 -15.77
C LYS A 323 32.32 18.63 -16.94
N PHE A 324 31.10 18.11 -16.79
CA PHE A 324 29.95 18.64 -17.50
C PHE A 324 28.96 19.09 -16.44
N ALA A 325 29.02 20.37 -16.13
CA ALA A 325 27.89 21.08 -15.53
C ALA A 325 26.75 20.98 -16.55
N SER A 326 25.94 19.92 -16.46
CA SER A 326 24.73 19.86 -17.24
C SER A 326 23.78 20.91 -16.70
N LEU A 327 23.42 21.84 -17.58
CA LEU A 327 22.32 22.80 -17.46
C LEU A 327 20.96 22.06 -17.44
N LEU A 328 20.81 21.08 -16.56
CA LEU A 328 19.50 20.52 -16.24
C LEU A 328 18.93 21.38 -15.13
N LYS A 329 17.81 22.06 -15.41
CA LYS A 329 17.07 22.82 -14.41
C LYS A 329 16.90 21.94 -13.16
N PRO A 330 17.15 22.45 -11.95
CA PRO A 330 16.82 21.72 -10.75
C PRO A 330 15.33 21.37 -10.84
N SER A 331 15.00 20.09 -10.88
CA SER A 331 13.62 19.64 -10.77
C SER A 331 13.14 20.15 -9.42
N SER A 332 12.21 21.10 -9.40
CA SER A 332 11.63 21.53 -8.13
C SER A 332 10.91 20.33 -7.54
N ALA A 333 11.07 20.09 -6.24
CA ALA A 333 10.39 18.98 -5.55
C ALA A 333 8.89 19.00 -5.86
N LEU A 334 8.28 20.19 -5.85
CA LEU A 334 6.87 20.38 -6.18
C LEU A 334 6.51 20.04 -7.64
N ALA A 335 7.40 20.27 -8.62
CA ALA A 335 7.13 19.86 -9.99
C ALA A 335 7.12 18.33 -10.10
N LEU A 336 8.10 17.66 -9.49
CA LEU A 336 8.14 16.20 -9.47
C LEU A 336 6.91 15.61 -8.78
N LEU A 337 6.51 16.16 -7.63
CA LEU A 337 5.32 15.69 -6.90
C LEU A 337 4.02 15.90 -7.66
N ARG A 338 3.91 16.96 -8.47
CA ARG A 338 2.73 17.23 -9.30
C ARG A 338 2.59 16.23 -10.45
N ASP A 339 3.71 15.72 -10.95
CA ASP A 339 3.73 14.84 -12.12
C ASP A 339 3.48 13.35 -11.77
N LEU A 340 3.28 13.01 -10.48
CA LEU A 340 3.05 11.65 -9.96
C LEU A 340 1.56 11.23 -9.90
#